data_AF-A0A8V0YLL0-F1
#
_entry.id   AF-A0A8V0YLL0-F1
#
_cell.length_a   1.000
_cell.length_b   1.000
_cell.length_c   1.000
_cell.angle_alpha   90.00
_cell.angle_beta   90.00
_cell.angle_gamma   90.00
#
_symmetry.space_group_name_H-M   'P 1'
#
loop_
_entity.id
_entity.type
_entity.pdbx_description
1 polymer ?
#
loop_
_entity_poly.entity_id
_entity_poly.type
_entity_poly.pdbx_seq_one_letter_code
_entity_poly.pdbx_strand_id
1 'polypeptide(L)'
;MAAGRGKAARDALAKLLYGRLFRWVLQLLNRALQGDGGSSACIGVLDIYGFESFERNSLEQFCINYANEKLQQQFNWHVFKLEQEEYRLEGVPWSPIGFHDNQACIELIEGPLGLLRLLDEECTVPMGSDMGWAHKLYGPIETPLTPHCPPLPPIAPHCLPLRPH
;
A
#
# COMPACT_ATOMS: atom_id res chain seq x y z
N MET A 1 2.26 -19.23 33.15
CA MET A 1 2.27 -18.58 31.82
C MET A 1 2.72 -17.14 31.99
N ALA A 2 3.73 -16.67 31.25
CA ALA A 2 4.25 -15.31 31.38
C ALA A 2 3.20 -14.27 30.95
N ALA A 3 2.97 -13.24 31.77
CA ALA A 3 1.87 -12.27 31.64
C ALA A 3 1.71 -11.63 30.25
N GLY A 4 2.80 -11.49 29.47
CA GLY A 4 2.76 -10.95 28.11
C GLY A 4 2.01 -11.82 27.08
N ARG A 5 2.09 -13.16 27.18
CA ARG A 5 1.40 -14.07 26.25
C ARG A 5 -0.12 -14.03 26.44
N GLY A 6 -0.58 -13.85 27.68
CA GLY A 6 -2.00 -13.72 27.99
C GLY A 6 -2.62 -12.45 27.39
N LYS A 7 -1.91 -11.33 27.44
CA LYS A 7 -2.35 -10.06 26.84
C LYS A 7 -2.43 -10.17 25.31
N ALA A 8 -1.41 -10.71 24.67
CA ALA A 8 -1.40 -10.90 23.21
C ALA A 8 -2.55 -11.82 22.74
N ALA A 9 -2.81 -12.92 23.45
CA ALA A 9 -3.91 -13.82 23.13
C ALA A 9 -5.28 -13.15 23.27
N ARG A 10 -5.48 -12.37 24.34
CA ARG A 10 -6.70 -11.57 24.54
C ARG A 10 -6.90 -10.57 23.40
N ASP A 11 -5.86 -9.82 23.05
CA ASP A 11 -5.94 -8.78 22.02
C ASP A 11 -6.18 -9.40 20.64
N ALA A 12 -5.56 -10.54 20.34
CA ALA A 12 -5.80 -11.31 19.12
C ALA A 12 -7.25 -11.83 19.04
N LEU A 13 -7.78 -12.37 20.14
CA LEU A 13 -9.17 -12.81 20.20
C LEU A 13 -10.16 -11.64 20.01
N ALA A 14 -9.91 -10.50 20.65
CA ALA A 14 -10.74 -9.31 20.48
C ALA A 14 -10.75 -8.83 19.01
N LYS A 15 -9.58 -8.76 18.36
CA LYS A 15 -9.44 -8.43 16.94
C LYS A 15 -10.18 -9.43 16.04
N LEU A 16 -10.08 -10.73 16.34
CA LEU A 16 -10.78 -11.78 15.60
C LEU A 16 -12.31 -11.66 15.71
N LEU A 17 -12.83 -11.45 16.92
CA LEU A 17 -14.27 -11.28 17.15
C LEU A 17 -14.80 -10.05 16.43
N TYR A 18 -14.10 -8.92 16.54
CA TYR A 18 -14.46 -7.70 15.82
C TYR A 18 -14.45 -7.92 14.30
N GLY A 19 -13.40 -8.56 13.75
CA GLY A 19 -13.33 -8.86 12.31
C GLY A 19 -14.46 -9.77 11.83
N ARG A 20 -14.89 -10.74 12.64
CA ARG A 20 -16.06 -11.58 12.33
C ARG A 20 -17.37 -10.81 12.39
N LEU A 21 -17.56 -9.98 13.41
CA LEU A 21 -18.74 -9.13 13.55
C LEU A 21 -18.85 -8.16 12.36
N PHE A 22 -17.78 -7.46 12.03
CA PHE A 22 -17.73 -6.52 10.91
C PHE A 22 -18.13 -7.20 9.59
N ARG A 23 -17.55 -8.38 9.30
CA ARG A 23 -17.93 -9.17 8.12
C ARG A 23 -19.40 -9.59 8.13
N TRP A 24 -19.92 -10.01 9.29
CA TRP A 24 -21.33 -10.39 9.43
C TRP A 24 -22.28 -9.20 9.17
N VAL A 25 -21.96 -8.02 9.69
CA VAL A 25 -22.73 -6.79 9.43
C VAL A 25 -22.73 -6.45 7.93
N LEU A 26 -21.57 -6.51 7.26
CA LEU A 26 -21.49 -6.28 5.81
C LEU A 26 -22.33 -7.28 5.01
N GLN A 27 -22.32 -8.56 5.40
CA GLN A 27 -23.15 -9.58 4.75
C GLN A 27 -24.64 -9.29 4.94
N LEU A 28 -25.05 -8.82 6.12
CA LEU A 28 -26.44 -8.46 6.39
C LEU A 28 -26.87 -7.25 5.53
N LEU A 29 -26.04 -6.21 5.46
CA LEU A 29 -26.26 -5.06 4.58
C LEU A 29 -26.39 -5.47 3.12
N ASN A 30 -25.46 -6.29 2.63
CA ASN A 30 -25.50 -6.75 1.24
C ASN A 30 -26.77 -7.56 0.93
N ARG A 31 -27.24 -8.41 1.84
CA ARG A 31 -28.52 -9.13 1.68
C ARG A 31 -29.72 -8.18 1.70
N ALA A 32 -29.70 -7.16 2.55
CA ALA A 32 -30.77 -6.17 2.61
C ALA A 32 -30.84 -5.28 1.36
N LEU A 33 -29.71 -5.09 0.68
CA LEU A 33 -29.59 -4.27 -0.53
C LEU A 33 -29.69 -5.09 -1.84
N GLN A 34 -29.88 -6.41 -1.77
CA GLN A 34 -30.05 -7.24 -2.97
C GLN A 34 -31.35 -6.85 -3.68
N GLY A 35 -31.25 -6.47 -4.96
CA GLY A 35 -32.40 -6.21 -5.83
C GLY A 35 -32.96 -7.49 -6.45
N ASP A 36 -34.25 -7.49 -6.79
CA ASP A 36 -35.00 -8.64 -7.33
C ASP A 36 -34.70 -8.97 -8.83
N GLY A 37 -33.70 -8.33 -9.44
CA GLY A 37 -33.35 -8.51 -10.85
C GLY A 37 -31.85 -8.67 -11.08
N GLY A 38 -31.47 -9.47 -12.08
CA GLY A 38 -30.07 -9.57 -12.51
C GLY A 38 -29.57 -8.24 -13.04
N SER A 39 -28.60 -7.63 -12.34
CA SER A 39 -28.00 -6.37 -12.75
C SER A 39 -27.17 -6.56 -14.02
N SER A 40 -27.51 -5.87 -15.11
CA SER A 40 -26.71 -5.86 -16.35
C SER A 40 -25.45 -4.99 -16.24
N ALA A 41 -25.42 -4.05 -15.28
CA ALA A 41 -24.30 -3.15 -15.02
C ALA A 41 -24.23 -2.75 -13.54
N CYS A 42 -23.05 -2.33 -13.08
CA CYS A 42 -22.80 -1.83 -11.73
C CYS A 42 -21.91 -0.59 -11.78
N ILE A 43 -22.21 0.42 -10.96
CA ILE A 43 -21.35 1.59 -10.74
C ILE A 43 -20.80 1.48 -9.31
N GLY A 44 -19.50 1.27 -9.20
CA GLY A 44 -18.80 1.24 -7.91
C GLY A 44 -18.36 2.63 -7.49
N VAL A 45 -18.66 3.00 -6.25
CA VAL A 45 -18.12 4.21 -5.61
C VAL A 45 -17.04 3.76 -4.63
N LEU A 46 -15.84 4.31 -4.76
CA LEU A 46 -14.71 4.00 -3.88
C LEU A 46 -14.50 5.15 -2.91
N ASP A 47 -14.57 4.85 -1.61
CA ASP A 47 -14.26 5.77 -0.52
C ASP A 47 -13.23 5.09 0.40
N ILE A 48 -11.99 5.59 0.39
CA ILE A 48 -10.88 5.05 1.18
C ILE A 48 -10.03 6.18 1.75
N TYR A 49 -9.20 5.87 2.74
CA TYR A 49 -8.24 6.82 3.32
C TYR A 49 -7.18 7.27 2.31
N GLY A 50 -6.82 8.56 2.34
CA GLY A 50 -5.68 9.12 1.60
C GLY A 50 -4.34 8.84 2.28
N PHE A 51 -3.24 9.37 1.71
CA PHE A 51 -1.91 9.24 2.31
C PHE A 51 -1.84 9.87 3.72
N GLU A 52 -1.20 9.17 4.66
CA GLU A 52 -0.99 9.59 6.03
C GLU A 52 0.49 9.71 6.38
N SER A 53 0.84 10.72 7.17
CA SER A 53 2.17 10.90 7.74
C SER A 53 2.08 11.61 9.07
N PHE A 54 2.49 10.91 10.14
CA PHE A 54 2.54 11.43 11.50
C PHE A 54 3.99 11.50 12.01
N GLU A 55 4.21 12.08 13.20
CA GLU A 55 5.52 12.09 13.86
C GLU A 55 6.04 10.67 14.15
N ARG A 56 5.14 9.73 14.42
CA ARG A 56 5.44 8.30 14.58
C ARG A 56 4.47 7.50 13.74
N ASN A 57 4.98 6.87 12.68
CA ASN A 57 4.23 5.99 11.80
C ASN A 57 4.45 4.54 12.21
N SER A 58 3.41 3.73 12.10
CA SER A 58 3.49 2.28 12.32
C SER A 58 3.00 1.52 11.09
N LEU A 59 2.78 0.21 11.24
CA LEU A 59 2.35 -0.66 10.15
C LEU A 59 1.03 -0.20 9.53
N GLU A 60 0.14 0.40 10.32
CA GLU A 60 -1.15 0.91 9.85
C GLU A 60 -0.98 1.99 8.78
N GLN A 61 -0.16 3.02 9.03
CA GLN A 61 0.12 4.08 8.05
C GLN A 61 0.81 3.53 6.81
N PHE A 62 1.73 2.57 7.00
CA PHE A 62 2.38 1.90 5.88
C PHE A 62 1.36 1.18 4.98
N CYS A 63 0.41 0.44 5.55
CA CYS A 63 -0.64 -0.23 4.78
C CYS A 63 -1.57 0.77 4.06
N ILE A 64 -1.90 1.90 4.69
CA ILE A 64 -2.71 2.97 4.08
C ILE A 64 -1.98 3.57 2.88
N ASN A 65 -0.71 3.94 3.06
CA ASN A 65 0.09 4.56 2.01
C ASN A 65 0.35 3.59 0.85
N TYR A 66 0.59 2.30 1.16
CA TYR A 66 0.72 1.26 0.15
C TYR A 66 -0.56 1.09 -0.69
N ALA A 67 -1.74 1.11 -0.06
CA ALA A 67 -3.01 1.05 -0.79
C ALA A 67 -3.19 2.26 -1.73
N ASN A 68 -2.79 3.46 -1.28
CA ASN A 68 -2.82 4.66 -2.12
C ASN A 68 -1.82 4.58 -3.28
N GLU A 69 -0.62 4.03 -3.06
CA GLU A 69 0.36 3.80 -4.12
C GLU A 69 -0.20 2.89 -5.21
N LYS A 70 -0.93 1.83 -4.82
CA LYS A 70 -1.63 0.94 -5.76
C LYS A 70 -2.74 1.64 -6.53
N LEU A 71 -3.50 2.51 -5.89
CA LEU A 71 -4.50 3.31 -6.60
C LEU A 71 -3.86 4.30 -7.58
N GLN A 72 -2.75 4.93 -7.19
CA GLN A 72 -2.00 5.81 -8.09
C GLN A 72 -1.47 5.04 -9.31
N GLN A 73 -0.96 3.82 -9.11
CA GLN A 73 -0.52 2.94 -10.21
C GLN A 73 -1.67 2.64 -11.18
N GLN A 74 -2.85 2.29 -10.66
CA GLN A 74 -4.03 2.04 -11.49
C GLN A 74 -4.51 3.30 -12.22
N PHE A 75 -4.52 4.45 -11.54
CA PHE A 75 -4.88 5.73 -12.13
C PHE A 75 -3.95 6.09 -13.29
N ASN A 76 -2.64 6.03 -13.06
CA ASN A 76 -1.63 6.28 -14.07
C ASN A 76 -1.88 5.39 -15.29
N TRP A 77 -1.97 4.07 -15.10
CA TRP A 77 -2.19 3.14 -16.21
C TRP A 77 -3.49 3.41 -16.99
N HIS A 78 -4.59 3.71 -16.28
CA HIS A 78 -5.88 3.98 -16.89
C HIS A 78 -5.86 5.27 -17.72
N VAL A 79 -5.30 6.35 -17.17
CA VAL A 79 -5.18 7.63 -17.86
C VAL A 79 -4.32 7.47 -19.11
N PHE A 80 -3.16 6.80 -19.05
CA PHE A 80 -2.34 6.57 -20.24
C PHE A 80 -3.07 5.80 -21.33
N LYS A 81 -3.85 4.80 -20.95
CA LYS A 81 -4.62 4.01 -21.90
C LYS A 81 -5.71 4.85 -22.57
N LEU A 82 -6.42 5.68 -21.81
CA LEU A 82 -7.45 6.57 -22.33
C LEU A 82 -6.86 7.63 -23.27
N GLU A 83 -5.75 8.26 -22.87
CA GLU A 83 -5.06 9.22 -23.73
C GLU A 83 -4.66 8.57 -25.06
N GLN A 84 -3.94 7.45 -25.04
CA GLN A 84 -3.53 6.76 -26.27
C GLN A 84 -4.69 6.46 -27.23
N GLU A 85 -5.85 6.07 -26.70
CA GLU A 85 -7.05 5.80 -27.50
C GLU A 85 -7.62 7.09 -28.11
N GLU A 86 -7.67 8.19 -27.36
CA GLU A 86 -8.14 9.48 -27.87
C GLU A 86 -7.24 10.00 -29.01
N TYR A 87 -5.92 9.98 -28.82
CA TYR A 87 -4.97 10.38 -29.88
C TYR A 87 -5.12 9.53 -31.14
N ARG A 88 -5.38 8.22 -30.99
CA ARG A 88 -5.65 7.30 -32.11
C ARG A 88 -6.94 7.65 -32.83
N LEU A 89 -7.99 8.03 -32.11
CA LEU A 89 -9.28 8.43 -32.67
C LEU A 89 -9.20 9.77 -33.41
N GLU A 90 -8.45 10.74 -32.88
CA GLU A 90 -8.27 12.06 -33.49
C GLU A 90 -7.24 12.07 -34.64
N GLY A 91 -6.46 10.99 -34.80
CA GLY A 91 -5.42 10.90 -35.82
C GLY A 91 -4.21 11.79 -35.55
N VAL A 92 -4.00 12.19 -34.29
CA VAL A 92 -2.91 13.04 -33.84
C VAL A 92 -1.69 12.16 -33.51
N PRO A 93 -0.48 12.51 -33.97
CA PRO A 93 0.72 11.76 -33.63
C PRO A 93 0.96 11.76 -32.11
N TRP A 94 0.96 10.57 -31.50
CA TRP A 94 1.27 10.40 -30.08
C TRP A 94 2.77 10.56 -29.82
N SER A 95 3.12 11.45 -28.90
CA SER A 95 4.44 11.51 -28.28
C SER A 95 4.31 11.10 -26.82
N PRO A 96 5.13 10.16 -26.30
CA PRO A 96 5.06 9.78 -24.89
C PRO A 96 5.25 11.00 -23.99
N ILE A 97 4.23 11.32 -23.20
CA ILE A 97 4.35 12.31 -22.13
C ILE A 97 5.07 11.61 -20.96
N GLY A 98 6.15 12.22 -20.47
CA GLY A 98 6.87 11.69 -19.33
C GLY A 98 6.02 11.76 -18.07
N PHE A 99 5.71 10.62 -17.49
CA PHE A 99 5.02 10.54 -16.20
C PHE A 99 5.90 9.86 -15.15
N HIS A 100 5.58 10.11 -13.89
CA HIS A 100 6.23 9.46 -12.78
C HIS A 100 5.62 8.06 -12.57
N ASP A 101 6.31 7.06 -13.11
CA ASP A 101 5.98 5.66 -12.85
C ASP A 101 6.38 5.28 -11.42
N ASN A 102 5.43 4.79 -10.64
CA ASN A 102 5.62 4.35 -9.27
C ASN A 102 5.85 2.84 -9.15
N GLN A 103 5.99 2.11 -10.26
CA GLN A 103 6.26 0.67 -10.30
C GLN A 103 7.42 0.25 -9.38
N ALA A 104 8.52 1.00 -9.38
CA ALA A 104 9.67 0.71 -8.52
C ALA A 104 9.33 0.78 -7.02
N CYS A 105 8.45 1.71 -6.61
CA CYS A 105 7.98 1.82 -5.23
C CYS A 105 7.10 0.61 -4.86
N ILE A 106 6.20 0.21 -5.76
CA ILE A 106 5.34 -0.97 -5.58
C ILE A 106 6.18 -2.25 -5.49
N GLU A 107 7.16 -2.43 -6.38
CA GLU A 107 8.06 -3.58 -6.37
C GLU A 107 8.91 -3.66 -5.10
N LEU A 108 9.34 -2.52 -4.56
CA LEU A 108 10.02 -2.48 -3.27
C LEU A 108 9.12 -3.02 -2.14
N ILE A 109 7.81 -2.75 -2.18
CA ILE A 109 6.89 -3.13 -1.11
C ILE A 109 6.44 -4.59 -1.23
N GLU A 110 5.91 -5.00 -2.40
CA GLU A 110 5.25 -6.29 -2.61
C GLU A 110 6.01 -7.25 -3.55
N GLY A 111 7.14 -6.82 -4.10
CA GLY A 111 7.94 -7.63 -5.01
C GLY A 111 8.50 -8.90 -4.35
N PRO A 112 9.15 -9.78 -5.12
CA PRO A 112 9.63 -11.07 -4.61
C PRO A 112 10.60 -10.98 -3.43
N LEU A 113 11.36 -9.88 -3.34
CA LEU A 113 12.27 -9.52 -2.25
C LEU A 113 11.80 -8.23 -1.52
N GLY A 114 10.50 -7.95 -1.58
CA GLY A 114 9.91 -6.71 -1.07
C GLY A 114 9.74 -6.71 0.45
N LEU A 115 9.44 -5.53 0.99
CA LEU A 115 9.29 -5.28 2.43
C LEU A 115 8.32 -6.24 3.11
N LEU A 116 7.17 -6.50 2.48
CA LEU A 116 6.13 -7.37 3.04
C LEU A 116 6.58 -8.84 3.11
N ARG A 117 7.36 -9.31 2.12
CA ARG A 117 7.91 -10.67 2.12
C ARG A 117 8.91 -10.87 3.24
N LEU A 118 9.82 -9.91 3.42
CA LEU A 118 10.81 -9.95 4.49
C LEU A 118 10.14 -9.89 5.88
N LEU A 119 9.02 -9.17 5.99
CA LEU A 119 8.21 -9.12 7.21
C LEU A 119 7.55 -10.48 7.51
N ASP A 120 6.93 -11.10 6.51
CA ASP A 120 6.31 -12.42 6.65
C ASP A 120 7.35 -13.48 7.06
N GLU A 121 8.53 -13.45 6.43
CA GLU A 121 9.64 -14.33 6.79
C GLU A 121 10.05 -14.17 8.25
N GLU A 122 10.30 -12.94 8.73
CA GLU A 122 10.66 -12.70 10.12
C GLU A 122 9.57 -13.12 11.10
N CYS A 123 8.29 -12.96 10.74
CA CYS A 123 7.16 -13.41 11.56
C CYS A 123 7.12 -14.94 11.77
N THR A 124 7.70 -15.71 10.85
CA THR A 124 7.75 -17.18 10.92
C THR A 124 8.98 -17.72 11.65
N VAL A 125 10.03 -16.92 11.81
CA VAL A 125 11.26 -17.32 12.49
C VAL A 125 11.00 -17.52 13.99
N PRO A 126 11.45 -18.64 14.60
CA PRO A 126 11.40 -18.79 16.05
C PRO A 126 12.17 -17.66 16.73
N MET A 127 11.50 -16.87 17.57
CA MET A 127 12.06 -15.66 18.21
C MET A 127 12.37 -14.50 17.24
N GLY A 128 11.65 -14.39 16.12
CA GLY A 128 11.71 -13.21 15.25
C GLY A 128 11.42 -11.90 16.00
N SER A 129 12.03 -10.80 15.54
CA SER A 129 11.91 -9.49 16.20
C SER A 129 11.94 -8.34 15.20
N ASP A 130 11.38 -7.20 15.57
CA ASP A 130 11.40 -5.99 14.75
C ASP A 130 12.83 -5.57 14.36
N MET A 131 13.81 -5.77 15.25
CA MET A 131 15.22 -5.53 14.96
C MET A 131 15.81 -6.55 13.96
N GLY A 132 15.41 -7.81 14.05
CA GLY A 132 15.80 -8.84 13.07
C GLY A 132 15.28 -8.52 11.67
N TRP A 133 14.02 -8.07 11.57
CA TRP A 133 13.46 -7.55 10.32
C TRP A 133 14.23 -6.31 9.84
N ALA A 134 14.48 -5.32 10.71
CA ALA A 134 15.24 -4.12 10.35
C ALA A 134 16.64 -4.46 9.78
N HIS A 135 17.35 -5.44 10.36
CA HIS A 135 18.64 -5.89 9.81
C HIS A 135 18.52 -6.51 8.42
N LYS A 136 17.47 -7.31 8.16
CA LYS A 136 17.19 -7.84 6.82
C LYS A 136 16.88 -6.74 5.81
N LEU A 137 16.23 -5.67 6.25
CA LEU A 137 15.92 -4.50 5.41
C LEU A 137 17.18 -3.69 5.08
N TYR A 138 18.01 -3.37 6.07
CA TYR A 138 19.16 -2.49 5.88
C TYR A 138 20.36 -3.20 5.24
N GLY A 139 20.53 -4.51 5.44
CA GLY A 139 21.68 -5.26 4.90
C GLY A 139 21.91 -5.07 3.39
N PRO A 140 20.87 -5.23 2.53
CA PRO A 140 20.99 -4.97 1.08
C PRO A 140 21.18 -3.50 0.71
N ILE A 141 20.76 -2.57 1.57
CA ILE A 141 20.85 -1.12 1.36
C ILE A 141 22.26 -0.60 1.73
N GLU A 142 22.91 -1.24 2.71
CA GLU A 142 24.26 -0.91 3.19
C GLU A 142 25.39 -1.51 2.35
N THR A 143 25.13 -2.55 1.55
CA THR A 143 26.04 -2.90 0.45
C THR A 143 26.04 -1.75 -0.54
N PRO A 144 27.21 -1.15 -0.86
CA PRO A 144 27.25 -0.03 -1.79
C PRO A 144 26.59 -0.49 -3.09
N LEU A 145 25.47 0.14 -3.43
CA LEU A 145 25.03 0.19 -4.80
C LEU A 145 26.27 0.53 -5.62
N THR A 146 26.51 -0.27 -6.64
CA THR A 146 27.55 -0.08 -7.64
C THR A 146 27.76 1.40 -7.98
N PRO A 147 28.97 1.82 -8.41
CA PRO A 147 29.38 3.24 -8.49
C PRO A 147 28.63 4.11 -9.53
N HIS A 148 27.46 3.68 -10.01
CA HIS A 148 26.64 4.36 -11.01
C HIS A 148 25.30 4.91 -10.50
N CYS A 149 24.98 4.83 -9.21
CA CYS A 149 23.81 5.55 -8.69
C CYS A 149 24.21 7.01 -8.37
N PRO A 150 23.71 8.02 -9.10
CA PRO A 150 23.94 9.41 -8.74
C PRO A 150 23.35 9.68 -7.35
N PRO A 151 23.95 10.57 -6.55
CA PRO A 151 23.44 10.91 -5.23
C PRO A 151 21.98 11.36 -5.34
N LEU A 152 21.15 10.88 -4.41
CA LEU A 152 19.77 11.37 -4.27
C LEU A 152 19.80 12.91 -4.25
N PRO A 153 18.99 13.58 -5.08
CA PRO A 153 18.90 15.03 -5.02
C PRO A 153 18.49 15.44 -3.61
N PRO A 154 19.00 16.58 -3.10
CA PRO A 154 18.56 17.09 -1.81
C PRO A 154 17.04 17.18 -1.81
N ILE A 155 16.40 16.65 -0.75
CA ILE A 155 14.96 16.76 -0.55
C ILE A 155 14.61 18.22 -0.74
N ALA A 156 13.85 18.50 -1.80
CA ALA A 156 13.53 19.86 -2.14
C ALA A 156 12.68 20.46 -0.99
N PRO A 157 12.97 21.69 -0.53
CA PRO A 157 12.37 22.25 0.68
C PRO A 157 10.83 22.38 0.63
N HIS A 158 10.24 22.17 -0.55
CA HIS A 158 8.80 22.15 -0.80
C HIS A 158 8.11 20.80 -0.47
N CYS A 159 8.86 19.74 -0.15
CA CYS A 159 8.32 18.45 0.30
C CYS A 159 8.40 18.25 1.83
N LEU A 160 8.82 19.27 2.59
CA LEU A 160 8.61 19.26 4.04
C LEU A 160 7.11 19.45 4.32
N PRO A 161 6.47 18.58 5.12
CA PRO A 161 5.10 18.85 5.55
C PRO A 161 5.09 20.23 6.20
N LEU A 162 4.19 21.10 5.74
CA LEU A 162 3.90 22.38 6.36
C LEU A 162 3.74 22.13 7.87
N ARG A 163 4.67 22.63 8.67
CA ARG A 163 4.54 22.54 10.13
C ARG A 163 3.21 23.22 10.50
N PRO A 164 2.34 22.59 11.29
CA PRO A 164 1.20 23.28 11.83
C PRO A 164 1.70 24.40 12.76
N HIS A 165 1.10 25.59 12.60
CA HIS A 165 1.20 26.69 13.56
C HIS A 165 0.51 26.33 14.88
#